data_AF-A0A7X4JEY4-F1
#
_entry.id   AF-A0A7X4JEY4-F1
#
_cell.length_a   1.000
_cell.length_b   1.000
_cell.length_c   1.000
_cell.angle_alpha   90.00
_cell.angle_beta   90.00
_cell.angle_gamma   90.00
#
_symmetry.space_group_name_H-M   'P 1'
#
loop_
_entity.id
_entity.type
_entity.pdbx_description
1 polymer ?
#
loop_
_entity_poly.entity_id
_entity_poly.type
_entity_poly.pdbx_seq_one_letter_code
_entity_poly.pdbx_strand_id
1 'polypeptide(L)'
;MNNIADDPVHAERLAEVRQALQEWMDDAGDMGFIPETDLIEQFWPGSQQPGTADPTVASGGADVTISSATEGASIGYRRHGEAVPWSGWHLYSGPLRLEPGERIEVVAHRLGYTPSETVTYTHR
;
A
#
# COMPACT_ATOMS: atom_id res chain seq x y z
N MET A 1 39.83 6.57 -8.67
CA MET A 1 38.57 7.25 -8.29
C MET A 1 38.91 8.70 -8.01
N ASN A 2 38.22 9.66 -8.62
CA ASN A 2 38.44 11.09 -8.39
C ASN A 2 37.22 11.66 -7.64
N ASN A 3 37.34 11.92 -6.34
CA ASN A 3 36.26 12.50 -5.54
C ASN A 3 36.24 14.02 -5.72
N ILE A 4 35.16 14.56 -6.28
CA ILE A 4 35.00 16.01 -6.51
C ILE A 4 34.12 16.68 -5.44
N ALA A 5 33.60 15.93 -4.48
CA ALA A 5 32.76 16.49 -3.41
C ALA A 5 33.54 17.43 -2.48
N ASP A 6 34.87 17.24 -2.38
CA ASP A 6 35.76 18.07 -1.58
C ASP A 6 36.44 19.17 -2.42
N ASP A 7 36.14 19.25 -3.73
CA ASP A 7 36.68 20.30 -4.61
C ASP A 7 36.03 21.65 -4.24
N PRO A 8 36.82 22.67 -3.86
CA PRO A 8 36.31 24.00 -3.53
C PRO A 8 35.46 24.62 -4.66
N VAL A 9 35.70 24.26 -5.92
CA VAL A 9 34.92 24.75 -7.08
C VAL A 9 33.44 24.37 -6.99
N HIS A 10 33.10 23.29 -6.29
CA HIS A 10 31.73 22.80 -6.14
C HIS A 10 31.12 23.08 -4.75
N ALA A 11 31.86 23.71 -3.84
CA ALA A 11 31.45 23.86 -2.44
C ALA A 11 30.11 24.58 -2.26
N GLU A 12 29.86 25.65 -3.03
CA GLU A 12 28.60 26.40 -2.97
C GLU A 12 27.39 25.55 -3.42
N ARG A 13 27.51 24.87 -4.56
CA ARG A 13 26.47 23.98 -5.07
C ARG A 13 26.21 22.79 -4.16
N LEU A 14 27.27 22.26 -3.55
CA LEU A 14 27.14 21.17 -2.61
C LEU A 14 26.40 21.61 -1.34
N ALA A 15 26.64 22.82 -0.85
CA ALA A 15 25.91 23.39 0.29
C ALA A 15 24.42 23.59 -0.04
N GLU A 16 24.11 24.14 -1.21
CA GLU A 16 22.75 24.34 -1.70
C GLU A 16 21.96 23.02 -1.75
N VAL A 17 22.51 21.99 -2.38
CA VAL A 17 21.82 20.69 -2.53
C VAL A 17 21.69 19.96 -1.19
N ARG A 18 22.68 20.06 -0.29
CA ARG A 18 22.59 19.50 1.06
C ARG A 18 21.49 20.17 1.88
N GLN A 19 21.36 21.49 1.78
CA GLN A 19 20.29 22.21 2.46
C GLN A 19 18.92 21.81 1.90
N ALA A 20 18.76 21.79 0.58
CA ALA A 20 17.50 21.36 -0.04
C ALA A 20 17.12 19.91 0.33
N LEU A 21 18.11 19.02 0.43
CA LEU A 21 17.89 17.64 0.90
C LEU A 21 17.44 17.62 2.37
N GLN A 22 18.10 18.38 3.25
CA GLN A 22 17.70 18.43 4.65
C GLN A 22 16.28 18.96 4.82
N GLU A 23 15.94 20.06 4.14
CA GLU A 23 14.60 20.64 4.16
C GLU A 23 13.55 19.64 3.66
N TRP A 24 13.86 18.91 2.58
CA TRP A 24 12.97 17.88 2.06
C TRP A 24 12.81 16.70 3.04
N MET A 25 13.90 16.23 3.66
CA MET A 25 13.83 15.13 4.65
C MET A 25 13.00 15.54 5.87
N ASP A 26 13.14 16.78 6.34
CA ASP A 26 12.37 17.31 7.46
C ASP A 26 10.89 17.45 7.12
N ASP A 27 10.56 17.98 5.92
CA ASP A 27 9.16 18.14 5.45
C ASP A 27 8.47 16.79 5.19
N ALA A 28 9.19 15.84 4.59
CA ALA A 28 8.68 14.50 4.33
C ALA A 28 8.51 13.67 5.62
N GLY A 29 9.11 14.10 6.73
CA GLY A 29 9.19 13.30 7.95
C GLY A 29 10.00 12.03 7.76
N ASP A 30 11.13 12.14 7.03
CA ASP A 30 11.98 11.00 6.68
C ASP A 30 12.50 10.29 7.95
N MET A 31 12.23 8.99 8.04
CA MET A 31 12.60 8.14 9.18
C MET A 31 13.90 7.36 8.93
N GLY A 32 14.60 7.58 7.82
CA GLY A 32 15.76 6.80 7.37
C GLY A 32 17.00 6.93 8.24
N PHE A 33 17.05 7.92 9.13
CA PHE A 33 18.10 8.04 10.16
C PHE A 33 17.82 7.20 11.42
N ILE A 34 16.62 6.62 11.53
CA ILE A 34 16.27 5.69 12.61
C ILE A 34 16.86 4.31 12.26
N PRO A 35 17.58 3.64 13.17
CA PRO A 35 18.01 2.27 12.95
C PRO A 35 16.84 1.36 12.61
N GLU A 36 17.00 0.49 11.60
CA GLU A 36 15.92 -0.38 11.11
C GLU A 36 15.25 -1.19 12.24
N THR A 37 16.02 -1.65 13.23
CA THR A 37 15.49 -2.36 14.40
C THR A 37 14.54 -1.50 15.23
N ASP A 38 14.86 -0.23 15.45
CA ASP A 38 14.03 0.70 16.19
C ASP A 38 12.81 1.14 15.37
N LEU A 39 12.94 1.21 14.04
CA LEU A 39 11.85 1.50 13.12
C LEU A 39 10.83 0.35 13.09
N ILE A 40 11.30 -0.90 13.03
CA ILE A 40 10.46 -2.08 13.11
C ILE A 40 9.73 -2.14 14.45
N GLU A 41 10.39 -1.86 15.57
CA GLU A 41 9.72 -1.87 16.88
C GLU A 41 8.67 -0.76 17.01
N GLN A 42 8.90 0.40 16.38
CA GLN A 42 7.89 1.48 16.31
C GLN A 42 6.66 1.08 15.49
N PHE A 43 6.85 0.41 14.34
CA PHE A 43 5.73 -0.02 13.50
C PHE A 43 5.04 -1.28 14.01
N TRP A 44 5.82 -2.25 14.50
CA TRP A 44 5.41 -3.59 14.91
C TRP A 44 5.90 -3.87 16.34
N PRO A 45 5.28 -3.26 17.38
CA PRO A 45 5.68 -3.47 18.76
C PRO A 45 5.72 -4.94 19.15
N GLY A 46 6.83 -5.38 19.73
CA GLY A 46 7.08 -6.79 20.04
C GLY A 46 7.22 -7.68 18.81
N SER A 47 7.67 -7.13 17.67
CA SER A 47 7.79 -7.82 16.39
C SER A 47 6.49 -8.45 15.87
N GLN A 48 5.35 -7.85 16.22
CA GLN A 48 4.03 -8.30 15.79
C GLN A 48 3.53 -7.44 14.64
N GLN A 49 3.60 -7.98 13.42
CA GLN A 49 3.04 -7.32 12.25
C GLN A 49 1.51 -7.33 12.33
N PRO A 50 0.84 -6.17 12.22
CA PRO A 50 -0.62 -6.10 12.22
C PRO A 50 -1.20 -6.69 10.93
N GLY A 51 -2.41 -7.23 11.02
CA GLY A 51 -3.13 -7.78 9.87
C GLY A 51 -4.12 -6.80 9.25
N THR A 52 -4.27 -6.86 7.93
CA THR A 52 -5.34 -6.15 7.21
C THR A 52 -6.66 -6.89 7.43
N ALA A 53 -7.70 -6.16 7.84
CA ALA A 53 -9.02 -6.73 8.04
C ALA A 53 -9.64 -7.18 6.71
N ASP A 54 -10.34 -8.31 6.75
CA ASP A 54 -10.99 -8.90 5.58
C ASP A 54 -11.97 -7.92 4.92
N PRO A 55 -12.04 -7.90 3.57
CA PRO A 55 -12.97 -7.04 2.85
C PRO A 55 -14.41 -7.50 3.07
N THR A 56 -15.29 -6.54 3.29
CA THR A 56 -16.74 -6.73 3.33
C THR A 56 -17.36 -6.28 2.01
N VAL A 57 -18.26 -7.10 1.48
CA VAL A 57 -18.96 -6.84 0.22
C VAL A 57 -20.45 -6.61 0.52
N ALA A 58 -20.99 -5.45 0.13
CA ALA A 58 -22.38 -5.07 0.30
C ALA A 58 -23.07 -4.82 -1.05
N SER A 59 -24.27 -5.36 -1.28
CA SER A 59 -25.04 -5.12 -2.50
C SER A 59 -26.11 -4.04 -2.31
N GLY A 60 -26.22 -3.14 -3.28
CA GLY A 60 -27.25 -2.10 -3.38
C GLY A 60 -28.23 -2.36 -4.54
N GLY A 61 -28.50 -3.62 -4.86
CA GLY A 61 -29.06 -4.02 -6.16
C GLY A 61 -27.94 -4.60 -7.01
N ALA A 62 -27.82 -4.16 -8.27
CA ALA A 62 -26.79 -4.69 -9.18
C ALA A 62 -25.41 -4.00 -9.05
N ASP A 63 -25.32 -2.96 -8.22
CA ASP A 63 -24.05 -2.33 -7.85
C ASP A 63 -23.61 -2.86 -6.48
N VAL A 64 -22.34 -3.22 -6.39
CA VAL A 64 -21.70 -3.80 -5.21
C VAL A 64 -20.62 -2.88 -4.70
N THR A 65 -20.65 -2.61 -3.41
CA THR A 65 -19.63 -1.81 -2.72
C THR A 65 -18.75 -2.72 -1.88
N ILE A 66 -17.44 -2.47 -1.93
CA ILE A 66 -16.44 -3.22 -1.19
C ILE A 66 -15.71 -2.27 -0.23
N SER A 67 -15.49 -2.70 1.01
CA SER A 67 -14.81 -1.91 2.04
C SER A 67 -13.98 -2.81 2.97
N SER A 68 -12.94 -2.26 3.61
CA SER A 68 -12.24 -2.91 4.72
C SER A 68 -12.30 -2.02 5.96
N ALA A 69 -12.33 -2.63 7.14
CA ALA A 69 -12.24 -1.90 8.41
C ALA A 69 -10.84 -1.31 8.65
N THR A 70 -9.81 -1.77 7.92
CA THR A 70 -8.46 -1.22 8.00
C THR A 70 -8.36 0.04 7.14
N GLU A 71 -8.21 1.19 7.81
CA GLU A 71 -8.07 2.48 7.14
C GLU A 71 -6.86 2.51 6.20
N GLY A 72 -7.08 3.05 4.99
CA GLY A 72 -6.05 3.14 3.96
C GLY A 72 -5.63 1.80 3.35
N ALA A 73 -6.37 0.71 3.60
CA ALA A 73 -6.17 -0.54 2.87
C ALA A 73 -6.62 -0.39 1.41
N SER A 74 -5.77 -0.82 0.49
CA SER A 74 -6.15 -0.99 -0.91
C SER A 74 -6.91 -2.30 -1.08
N ILE A 75 -7.93 -2.30 -1.92
CA ILE A 75 -8.77 -3.48 -2.15
C ILE A 75 -8.56 -3.96 -3.59
N GLY A 76 -8.17 -5.21 -3.73
CA GLY A 76 -8.09 -5.91 -5.01
C GLY A 76 -9.30 -6.82 -5.19
N TYR A 77 -9.82 -6.90 -6.41
CA TYR A 77 -10.83 -7.90 -6.76
C TYR A 77 -10.47 -8.59 -8.07
N ARG A 78 -10.99 -9.81 -8.25
CA ARG A 78 -10.84 -10.59 -9.47
C ARG A 78 -12.13 -11.31 -9.78
N ARG A 79 -12.53 -11.33 -11.04
CA ARG A 79 -13.70 -12.10 -11.48
C ARG A 79 -13.33 -13.56 -11.68
N HIS A 80 -14.25 -14.46 -11.34
CA HIS A 80 -14.06 -15.88 -11.54
C HIS A 80 -13.85 -16.20 -13.03
N GLY A 81 -12.72 -16.83 -13.36
CA GLY A 81 -12.30 -17.08 -14.75
C GLY A 81 -11.17 -16.15 -15.23
N GLU A 82 -10.91 -15.04 -14.52
CA GLU A 82 -9.76 -14.16 -14.76
C GLU A 82 -8.53 -14.55 -13.93
N ALA A 83 -8.53 -15.75 -13.33
CA ALA A 83 -7.45 -16.27 -12.50
C ALA A 83 -6.19 -16.58 -13.33
N VAL A 84 -5.54 -15.51 -13.78
CA VAL A 84 -4.23 -15.52 -14.41
C VAL A 84 -3.19 -15.21 -13.33
N PRO A 85 -2.12 -16.02 -13.21
CA PRO A 85 -1.01 -15.70 -12.32
C PRO A 85 -0.51 -14.27 -12.56
N TRP A 86 -0.27 -13.52 -11.49
CA TRP A 86 0.33 -12.16 -11.51
C TRP A 86 -0.51 -11.03 -12.13
N SER A 87 -1.58 -11.30 -12.89
CA SER A 87 -2.31 -10.25 -13.63
C SER A 87 -3.84 -10.29 -13.52
N GLY A 88 -4.41 -11.22 -12.76
CA GLY A 88 -5.87 -11.35 -12.65
C GLY A 88 -6.55 -10.33 -11.71
N TRP A 89 -5.79 -9.51 -10.99
CA TRP A 89 -6.34 -8.61 -9.97
C TRP A 89 -6.57 -7.20 -10.50
N HIS A 90 -7.73 -6.65 -10.19
CA HIS A 90 -8.12 -5.27 -10.46
C HIS A 90 -8.15 -4.47 -9.17
N LEU A 91 -7.72 -3.22 -9.22
CA LEU A 91 -7.84 -2.31 -8.08
C LEU A 91 -9.28 -1.81 -7.98
N TYR A 92 -9.89 -1.98 -6.81
CA TYR A 92 -11.20 -1.42 -6.51
C TYR A 92 -11.08 0.08 -6.21
N SER A 93 -11.76 0.92 -6.99
CA SER A 93 -11.74 2.38 -6.87
C SER A 93 -13.14 3.01 -6.76
N GLY A 94 -14.20 2.20 -6.80
CA GLY A 94 -15.60 2.64 -6.73
C GLY A 94 -16.58 1.48 -6.93
N PRO A 95 -17.90 1.72 -6.82
CA PRO A 95 -18.91 0.67 -6.93
C PRO A 95 -18.75 -0.20 -8.18
N LEU A 96 -18.84 -1.52 -7.99
CA LEU A 96 -18.64 -2.53 -9.01
C LEU A 96 -20.00 -3.08 -9.47
N ARG A 97 -20.26 -3.01 -10.77
CA ARG A 97 -21.42 -3.66 -11.39
C ARG A 97 -21.16 -5.16 -11.53
N LEU A 98 -22.07 -5.99 -11.01
CA LEU A 98 -22.03 -7.45 -11.15
C LEU A 98 -23.36 -7.99 -11.68
N GLU A 99 -23.28 -9.02 -12.51
CA GLU A 99 -24.47 -9.73 -12.99
C GLU A 99 -24.92 -10.83 -11.99
N PRO A 100 -26.21 -11.18 -11.93
CA PRO A 100 -26.69 -12.27 -11.07
C PRO A 100 -25.95 -13.59 -11.34
N GLY A 101 -25.45 -14.22 -10.28
CA GLY A 101 -24.64 -15.43 -10.36
C GLY A 101 -23.15 -15.19 -10.64
N GLU A 102 -22.73 -13.96 -10.93
CA GLU A 102 -21.31 -13.63 -11.08
C GLU A 102 -20.57 -13.79 -9.74
N ARG A 103 -19.38 -14.39 -9.81
CA ARG A 103 -18.53 -14.63 -8.65
C ARG A 103 -17.25 -13.82 -8.76
N ILE A 104 -16.89 -13.19 -7.64
CA ILE A 104 -15.63 -12.46 -7.50
C ILE A 104 -14.86 -12.95 -6.26
N GLU A 105 -13.54 -12.83 -6.34
CA GLU A 105 -12.60 -12.95 -5.23
C GLU A 105 -12.14 -11.56 -4.85
N VAL A 106 -11.99 -11.28 -3.56
CA VAL A 106 -11.66 -9.95 -3.04
C VAL A 106 -10.59 -10.09 -1.94
N VAL A 107 -9.59 -9.23 -1.97
CA VAL A 107 -8.53 -9.16 -0.95
C VAL A 107 -8.27 -7.71 -0.57
N ALA A 108 -8.00 -7.44 0.71
CA ALA A 108 -7.57 -6.15 1.19
C ALA A 108 -6.08 -6.20 1.57
N HIS A 109 -5.34 -5.13 1.27
CA HIS A 109 -3.93 -5.03 1.58
C HIS A 109 -3.56 -3.61 2.01
N ARG A 110 -3.05 -3.47 3.23
CA ARG A 110 -2.45 -2.24 3.75
C ARG A 110 -0.93 -2.39 3.75
N LEU A 111 -0.20 -1.40 3.20
CA LEU A 111 1.27 -1.42 3.23
C LEU A 111 1.79 -1.44 4.68
N GLY A 112 2.76 -2.32 4.93
CA GLY A 112 3.30 -2.56 6.27
C GLY A 112 2.50 -3.55 7.12
N TYR A 113 1.34 -4.03 6.64
CA TYR A 113 0.49 -5.02 7.33
C TYR A 113 0.56 -6.35 6.58
N THR A 114 0.17 -7.45 7.23
CA THR A 114 -0.08 -8.69 6.49
C THR A 114 -1.36 -8.52 5.63
N PRO A 115 -1.41 -9.12 4.43
CA PRO A 115 -2.61 -9.12 3.60
C PRO A 115 -3.79 -9.79 4.32
N SER A 116 -5.01 -9.41 3.96
CA SER A 116 -6.20 -10.09 4.44
C SER A 116 -6.35 -11.48 3.82
N GLU A 117 -7.29 -12.26 4.33
CA GLU A 117 -7.74 -13.46 3.62
C GLU A 117 -8.47 -13.08 2.33
N THR A 118 -8.56 -14.02 1.39
CA THR A 118 -9.33 -13.83 0.16
C THR A 118 -10.80 -14.20 0.41
N VAL A 119 -11.69 -13.21 0.26
CA VAL A 119 -13.14 -13.39 0.41
C VAL A 119 -13.76 -13.66 -0.96
N THR A 120 -14.55 -14.74 -1.05
CA THR A 120 -15.35 -15.03 -2.26
C THR A 120 -16.77 -14.51 -2.09
N TYR A 121 -17.24 -13.73 -3.06
CA TYR A 121 -18.62 -13.23 -3.12
C TYR A 121 -19.32 -13.72 -4.37
N THR A 122 -20.61 -14.06 -4.26
CA THR A 122 -21.46 -14.41 -5.41
C THR A 122 -22.68 -13.52 -5.40
N HIS A 123 -22.88 -12.78 -6.49
CA HIS A 123 -24.01 -11.86 -6.64
C HIS A 123 -25.31 -12.65 -6.78
N ARG A 124 -26.36 -12.20 -6.09
CA ARG A 124 -27.67 -12.86 -6.06
C ARG A 124 -28.67 -12.16 -6.97
#